data_AF-A0A1J5FTP3-F1
#
_entry.id   AF-A0A1J5FTP3-F1
#
_cell.length_a   1.000
_cell.length_b   1.000
_cell.length_c   1.000
_cell.angle_alpha   90.00
_cell.angle_beta   90.00
_cell.angle_gamma   90.00
#
_symmetry.space_group_name_H-M   'P 1'
#
loop_
_entity.id
_entity.type
_entity.pdbx_description
1 polymer ?
#
loop_
_entity_poly.entity_id
_entity_poly.type
_entity_poly.pdbx_seq_one_letter_code
_entity_poly.pdbx_strand_id
1 'polypeptide(L)'
;KDNVTYVQTAVNNSHWGPHHSTQTDVLLGKNAAEFGTPFQSGAHKFAITNLCVDCHMVATVDTGSVNRDKVGGHSWTLHNADTDFYHTAACTNCHGPKNNWNDFQAVADHDGDGTIESIPQEIDGLTKKLVYYLPPAEQDTVIYSQVLTLDQKKAYFNYMLIAYDGSKGMHNTKFAIDVLTKSIIAIGGVIPVELISFTANEANNVVSLQWQTATETNNRGFDVERRTNKTWEKVGFVAGYGTSTETRSYSLNDNVSNVSGNTVYYRLKQIDFDGSFDYSKEIEVTIAGGPKEFSISQNYPNPFNPTTVIKYNVPFQSQVKIVVYNLMGEVVTELVNAVKGAGYHEARFDAVSKQLSSGVYLYRIEASSVDGGKTFKQTKKMVLMK
;
A
#
# COMPACT_ATOMS: atom_id res chain seq x y z
N LYS A 1 7.77 -46.07 7.48
CA LYS A 1 6.34 -46.08 7.14
C LYS A 1 6.04 -44.73 6.54
N ASP A 2 6.14 -44.63 5.22
CA ASP A 2 5.79 -43.42 4.49
C ASP A 2 4.27 -43.25 4.51
N ASN A 3 3.82 -42.17 5.15
CA ASN A 3 2.39 -41.83 5.30
C ASN A 3 1.87 -41.06 4.08
N VAL A 4 2.13 -41.56 2.88
CA VAL A 4 1.48 -41.02 1.66
C VAL A 4 0.83 -42.17 0.90
N THR A 5 -0.16 -42.79 1.53
CA THR A 5 -1.10 -43.66 0.83
C THR A 5 -2.08 -42.75 0.08
N TYR A 6 -1.78 -42.43 -1.17
CA TYR A 6 -2.80 -41.88 -2.06
C TYR A 6 -3.87 -42.96 -2.23
N VAL A 7 -5.10 -42.68 -1.80
CA VAL A 7 -6.24 -43.54 -2.10
C VAL A 7 -6.49 -43.41 -3.59
N GLN A 8 -6.16 -44.46 -4.37
CA GLN A 8 -6.66 -44.59 -5.74
C GLN A 8 -8.18 -44.81 -5.65
N THR A 9 -8.94 -43.73 -5.82
CA THR A 9 -10.38 -43.83 -5.97
C THR A 9 -10.68 -44.12 -7.44
N ALA A 10 -11.18 -45.33 -7.74
CA ALA A 10 -11.78 -45.65 -9.03
C ALA A 10 -13.18 -45.02 -9.15
N VAL A 11 -13.29 -43.72 -8.86
CA VAL A 11 -14.56 -43.00 -8.82
C VAL A 11 -14.77 -42.32 -10.18
N ASN A 12 -15.70 -42.89 -10.93
CA ASN A 12 -16.22 -42.45 -12.21
C ASN A 12 -17.44 -41.51 -12.06
N ASN A 13 -17.50 -40.76 -10.95
CA ASN A 13 -18.50 -39.73 -10.70
C ASN A 13 -17.98 -38.36 -11.18
N SER A 14 -18.87 -37.51 -11.70
CA SER A 14 -18.57 -36.10 -12.03
C SER A 14 -18.26 -35.24 -10.79
N HIS A 15 -18.52 -35.75 -9.59
CA HIS A 15 -18.22 -35.08 -8.31
C HIS A 15 -17.03 -35.78 -7.61
N TRP A 16 -15.91 -35.07 -7.48
CA TRP A 16 -14.69 -35.53 -6.82
C TRP A 16 -14.56 -34.90 -5.43
N GLY A 17 -14.45 -35.74 -4.39
CA GLY A 17 -14.15 -35.35 -3.00
C GLY A 17 -14.36 -36.53 -2.04
N PRO A 18 -13.61 -36.65 -0.93
CA PRO A 18 -13.84 -37.68 0.09
C PRO A 18 -15.19 -37.51 0.84
N HIS A 19 -15.86 -36.37 0.63
CA HIS A 19 -17.18 -36.05 1.15
C HIS A 19 -18.08 -35.55 0.01
N HIS A 20 -19.37 -35.86 0.06
CA HIS A 20 -20.38 -35.44 -0.93
C HIS A 20 -20.56 -33.90 -1.05
N SER A 21 -19.75 -33.10 -0.34
CA SER A 21 -19.86 -31.66 -0.18
C SER A 21 -18.49 -31.08 0.19
N THR A 22 -17.97 -30.13 -0.59
CA THR A 22 -16.69 -29.43 -0.35
C THR A 22 -16.83 -28.26 0.63
N GLN A 23 -18.08 -27.89 0.96
CA GLN A 23 -18.43 -26.73 1.77
C GLN A 23 -17.77 -26.74 3.15
N THR A 24 -17.80 -27.90 3.81
CA THR A 24 -17.20 -28.05 5.16
C THR A 24 -15.67 -27.96 5.10
N ASP A 25 -15.06 -28.53 4.07
CA ASP A 25 -13.61 -28.49 3.88
C ASP A 25 -13.12 -27.05 3.68
N VAL A 26 -13.82 -26.28 2.85
CA VAL A 26 -13.50 -24.85 2.63
C VAL A 26 -13.72 -24.04 3.90
N LEU A 27 -14.87 -24.20 4.59
CA LEU A 27 -15.15 -23.51 5.85
C LEU A 27 -14.03 -23.75 6.89
N LEU A 28 -13.61 -25.00 7.06
CA LEU A 28 -12.55 -25.37 8.01
C LEU A 28 -11.13 -25.06 7.51
N GLY A 29 -10.98 -24.80 6.21
CA GLY A 29 -9.69 -24.61 5.54
C GLY A 29 -8.86 -25.88 5.53
N LYS A 30 -9.44 -26.98 5.04
CA LYS A 30 -8.85 -28.33 5.04
C LYS A 30 -8.93 -28.98 3.67
N ASN A 31 -8.19 -30.09 3.53
CA ASN A 31 -8.25 -31.02 2.41
C ASN A 31 -7.88 -30.48 1.02
N ALA A 32 -7.44 -29.22 0.89
CA ALA A 32 -6.76 -28.75 -0.31
C ALA A 32 -5.39 -29.44 -0.49
N ALA A 33 -5.01 -29.67 -1.74
CA ALA A 33 -3.73 -30.24 -2.11
C ALA A 33 -2.60 -29.22 -1.94
N GLU A 34 -1.66 -29.49 -1.04
CA GLU A 34 -0.59 -28.55 -0.65
C GLU A 34 0.61 -28.56 -1.61
N PHE A 35 1.28 -27.40 -1.68
CA PHE A 35 2.52 -27.17 -2.43
C PHE A 35 3.72 -26.91 -1.51
N GLY A 36 3.83 -27.71 -0.45
CA GLY A 36 4.95 -27.65 0.51
C GLY A 36 4.76 -26.67 1.67
N THR A 37 3.76 -25.78 1.60
CA THR A 37 3.33 -24.93 2.72
C THR A 37 1.84 -25.16 2.99
N PRO A 38 1.41 -25.23 4.26
CA PRO A 38 -0.01 -25.32 4.60
C PRO A 38 -0.78 -24.10 4.10
N PHE A 39 -2.07 -24.29 3.86
CA PHE A 39 -2.97 -23.18 3.56
C PHE A 39 -3.43 -22.47 4.83
N GLN A 40 -3.56 -21.15 4.74
CA GLN A 40 -4.08 -20.34 5.83
C GLN A 40 -5.60 -20.29 5.77
N SER A 41 -6.23 -20.42 6.93
CA SER A 41 -7.68 -20.42 7.07
C SER A 41 -8.14 -19.15 7.77
N GLY A 42 -9.25 -18.60 7.33
CA GLY A 42 -9.82 -17.34 7.80
C GLY A 42 -10.57 -17.44 9.14
N ALA A 43 -11.16 -16.32 9.51
CA ALA A 43 -11.76 -16.13 10.83
C ALA A 43 -13.10 -16.86 11.03
N HIS A 44 -13.86 -17.15 9.97
CA HIS A 44 -15.22 -17.71 10.11
C HIS A 44 -15.25 -18.96 10.99
N LYS A 45 -14.37 -19.95 10.79
CA LYS A 45 -14.37 -21.16 11.64
C LYS A 45 -14.15 -20.90 13.15
N PHE A 46 -13.62 -19.73 13.50
CA PHE A 46 -13.37 -19.30 14.89
C PHE A 46 -14.39 -18.28 15.39
N ALA A 47 -15.08 -17.59 14.48
CA ALA A 47 -16.01 -16.52 14.79
C ALA A 47 -17.45 -17.01 15.04
N ILE A 48 -17.79 -18.21 14.58
CA ILE A 48 -19.13 -18.82 14.74
C ILE A 48 -19.04 -20.13 15.53
N THR A 49 -20.08 -20.43 16.31
CA THR A 49 -20.09 -21.54 17.27
C THR A 49 -20.75 -22.80 16.70
N ASN A 50 -21.88 -22.65 16.00
CA ASN A 50 -22.64 -23.76 15.41
C ASN A 50 -22.34 -23.93 13.91
N LEU A 51 -21.21 -23.39 13.44
CA LEU A 51 -20.74 -23.48 12.05
C LEU A 51 -21.86 -23.10 11.07
N CYS A 52 -22.22 -24.02 10.18
CA CYS A 52 -23.18 -23.77 9.10
C CYS A 52 -24.54 -23.28 9.61
N VAL A 53 -24.98 -23.72 10.81
CA VAL A 53 -26.27 -23.34 11.39
C VAL A 53 -26.36 -21.84 11.67
N ASP A 54 -25.28 -21.24 12.18
CA ASP A 54 -25.24 -19.81 12.55
C ASP A 54 -25.45 -18.89 11.34
N CYS A 55 -25.17 -19.37 10.13
CA CYS A 55 -25.34 -18.60 8.89
C CYS A 55 -26.56 -19.05 8.09
N HIS A 56 -26.71 -20.35 7.85
CA HIS A 56 -27.71 -20.89 6.93
C HIS A 56 -29.09 -21.07 7.56
N MET A 57 -29.18 -21.23 8.89
CA MET A 57 -30.45 -21.48 9.56
C MET A 57 -31.07 -20.22 10.20
N VAL A 58 -30.49 -19.04 9.97
CA VAL A 58 -31.07 -17.77 10.41
C VAL A 58 -32.42 -17.56 9.75
N ALA A 59 -33.41 -17.21 10.57
CA ALA A 59 -34.78 -17.00 10.11
C ALA A 59 -34.84 -15.86 9.08
N THR A 60 -35.52 -16.11 7.97
CA THR A 60 -35.87 -15.08 7.00
C THR A 60 -37.12 -14.35 7.52
N VAL A 61 -37.09 -13.02 7.56
CA VAL A 61 -38.23 -12.23 8.06
C VAL A 61 -39.45 -12.52 7.20
N ASP A 62 -40.57 -12.82 7.87
CA ASP A 62 -41.84 -13.08 7.21
C ASP A 62 -42.43 -11.78 6.65
N THR A 63 -42.36 -11.63 5.33
CA THR A 63 -42.96 -10.50 4.60
C THR A 63 -44.31 -10.87 3.97
N GLY A 64 -44.88 -12.02 4.33
CA GLY A 64 -46.11 -12.54 3.70
C GLY A 64 -45.88 -13.13 2.30
N SER A 65 -44.61 -13.33 1.89
CA SER A 65 -44.20 -13.85 0.58
C SER A 65 -43.49 -15.20 0.69
N VAL A 66 -43.60 -16.03 -0.36
CA VAL A 66 -42.98 -17.36 -0.51
C VAL A 66 -41.46 -17.37 -0.45
N ASN A 67 -40.80 -16.21 -0.52
CA ASN A 67 -39.34 -16.10 -0.45
C ASN A 67 -38.75 -16.64 0.86
N ARG A 68 -39.50 -16.55 1.98
CA ARG A 68 -39.11 -17.10 3.27
C ARG A 68 -38.83 -18.60 3.22
N ASP A 69 -39.54 -19.33 2.36
CA ASP A 69 -39.41 -20.79 2.27
C ASP A 69 -38.28 -21.21 1.30
N LYS A 70 -37.66 -20.24 0.60
CA LYS A 70 -36.62 -20.48 -0.42
C LYS A 70 -35.20 -20.17 0.04
N VAL A 71 -35.04 -19.38 1.11
CA VAL A 71 -33.73 -19.03 1.69
C VAL A 71 -33.75 -19.07 3.21
N GLY A 72 -32.61 -19.39 3.82
CA GLY A 72 -32.48 -19.53 5.26
C GLY A 72 -33.16 -20.78 5.83
N GLY A 73 -33.05 -20.98 7.14
CA GLY A 73 -33.66 -22.12 7.83
C GLY A 73 -33.30 -23.47 7.21
N HIS A 74 -34.32 -24.31 6.97
CA HIS A 74 -34.15 -25.66 6.39
C HIS A 74 -33.96 -25.66 4.87
N SER A 75 -34.02 -24.52 4.18
CA SER A 75 -33.68 -24.46 2.76
C SER A 75 -32.17 -24.54 2.53
N TRP A 76 -31.36 -24.18 3.53
CA TRP A 76 -29.89 -24.05 3.48
C TRP A 76 -29.34 -23.14 2.37
N THR A 77 -30.21 -22.56 1.57
CA THR A 77 -29.90 -21.67 0.47
C THR A 77 -29.84 -20.24 0.99
N LEU A 78 -28.87 -19.46 0.50
CA LEU A 78 -28.70 -18.05 0.90
C LEU A 78 -28.98 -17.07 -0.26
N HIS A 79 -29.33 -17.58 -1.44
CA HIS A 79 -29.72 -16.78 -2.60
C HIS A 79 -30.97 -17.36 -3.27
N ASN A 80 -31.99 -16.54 -3.44
CA ASN A 80 -33.18 -16.91 -4.20
C ASN A 80 -33.05 -16.40 -5.64
N ALA A 81 -32.76 -17.30 -6.56
CA ALA A 81 -32.59 -16.97 -7.98
C ALA A 81 -33.83 -16.34 -8.63
N ASP A 82 -35.05 -16.66 -8.16
CA ASP A 82 -36.28 -16.15 -8.78
C ASP A 82 -36.51 -14.65 -8.51
N THR A 83 -36.00 -14.16 -7.39
CA THR A 83 -36.19 -12.77 -6.94
C THR A 83 -34.88 -12.01 -6.76
N ASP A 84 -33.77 -12.66 -7.11
CA ASP A 84 -32.39 -12.21 -6.84
C ASP A 84 -32.16 -11.72 -5.40
N PHE A 85 -32.81 -12.37 -4.43
CA PHE A 85 -32.73 -11.98 -3.02
C PHE A 85 -31.57 -12.71 -2.34
N TYR A 86 -30.69 -11.97 -1.66
CA TYR A 86 -29.57 -12.51 -0.88
C TYR A 86 -29.90 -12.43 0.61
N HIS A 87 -29.88 -13.59 1.28
CA HIS A 87 -30.11 -13.67 2.72
C HIS A 87 -28.81 -13.41 3.47
N THR A 88 -28.61 -12.15 3.85
CA THR A 88 -27.40 -11.66 4.52
C THR A 88 -27.61 -11.37 6.01
N ALA A 89 -28.79 -11.70 6.56
CA ALA A 89 -29.17 -11.35 7.92
C ALA A 89 -28.14 -11.85 8.95
N ALA A 90 -27.62 -13.08 8.75
CA ALA A 90 -26.60 -13.67 9.60
C ALA A 90 -25.28 -12.87 9.63
N CYS A 91 -24.93 -12.19 8.54
CA CYS A 91 -23.67 -11.46 8.40
C CYS A 91 -23.69 -10.11 9.13
N THR A 92 -24.88 -9.55 9.35
CA THR A 92 -25.08 -8.15 9.78
C THR A 92 -24.36 -7.82 11.10
N ASN A 93 -24.35 -8.76 12.04
CA ASN A 93 -23.75 -8.53 13.35
C ASN A 93 -22.23 -8.29 13.29
N CYS A 94 -21.54 -8.84 12.29
CA CYS A 94 -20.09 -8.73 12.16
C CYS A 94 -19.67 -7.78 11.04
N HIS A 95 -20.45 -7.69 9.95
CA HIS A 95 -20.08 -6.97 8.74
C HIS A 95 -20.92 -5.69 8.49
N GLY A 96 -21.87 -5.39 9.38
CA GLY A 96 -22.87 -4.35 9.15
C GLY A 96 -23.91 -4.75 8.09
N PRO A 97 -24.87 -3.86 7.79
CA PRO A 97 -25.93 -4.16 6.84
C PRO A 97 -25.36 -4.32 5.42
N LYS A 98 -25.69 -5.46 4.79
CA LYS A 98 -25.35 -5.83 3.42
C LYS A 98 -26.59 -6.39 2.76
N ASN A 99 -26.85 -6.08 1.50
CA ASN A 99 -28.04 -6.55 0.78
C ASN A 99 -27.69 -7.51 -0.36
N ASN A 100 -26.41 -7.58 -0.74
CA ASN A 100 -25.90 -8.44 -1.80
C ASN A 100 -24.54 -9.02 -1.38
N TRP A 101 -24.17 -10.18 -1.92
CA TRP A 101 -22.83 -10.74 -1.71
C TRP A 101 -21.71 -9.88 -2.33
N ASN A 102 -22.02 -9.12 -3.37
CA ASN A 102 -21.07 -8.18 -3.97
C ASN A 102 -20.81 -6.95 -3.08
N ASP A 103 -21.60 -6.74 -2.02
CA ASP A 103 -21.34 -5.68 -1.04
C ASP A 103 -20.16 -6.02 -0.12
N PHE A 104 -19.66 -7.26 -0.17
CA PHE A 104 -18.49 -7.73 0.57
C PHE A 104 -17.24 -7.52 -0.30
N GLN A 105 -16.64 -6.34 -0.14
CA GLN A 105 -15.44 -5.95 -0.87
C GLN A 105 -14.23 -6.75 -0.41
N ALA A 106 -13.38 -7.17 -1.36
CA ALA A 106 -12.08 -7.71 -1.03
C ALA A 106 -11.15 -6.61 -0.51
N VAL A 107 -10.04 -7.03 0.10
CA VAL A 107 -9.06 -6.09 0.68
C VAL A 107 -8.01 -5.62 -0.32
N ALA A 108 -7.90 -6.32 -1.45
CA ALA A 108 -6.97 -6.06 -2.54
C ALA A 108 -7.51 -6.71 -3.82
N ASP A 109 -6.94 -6.32 -4.95
CA ASP A 109 -7.08 -6.94 -6.26
C ASP A 109 -6.30 -8.26 -6.19
N HIS A 110 -6.97 -9.40 -6.05
CA HIS A 110 -6.32 -10.69 -5.85
C HIS A 110 -6.10 -11.43 -7.15
N ASP A 111 -6.95 -11.21 -8.13
CA ASP A 111 -6.83 -11.81 -9.44
C ASP A 111 -5.93 -10.99 -10.39
N GLY A 112 -5.49 -9.79 -10.01
CA GLY A 112 -4.51 -8.97 -10.71
C GLY A 112 -5.04 -8.36 -12.02
N ASP A 113 -6.32 -8.00 -12.06
CA ASP A 113 -6.96 -7.38 -13.22
C ASP A 113 -6.89 -5.83 -13.24
N GLY A 114 -6.35 -5.24 -12.16
CA GLY A 114 -6.20 -3.81 -11.95
C GLY A 114 -7.33 -3.17 -11.14
N THR A 115 -8.32 -3.94 -10.70
CA THR A 115 -9.48 -3.46 -9.95
C THR A 115 -9.68 -4.23 -8.65
N ILE A 116 -9.97 -3.50 -7.56
CA ILE A 116 -10.37 -4.14 -6.30
C ILE A 116 -11.88 -4.39 -6.40
N GLU A 117 -12.27 -5.67 -6.40
CA GLU A 117 -13.66 -6.07 -6.57
C GLU A 117 -14.26 -6.69 -5.28
N SER A 118 -15.48 -7.22 -5.39
CA SER A 118 -16.08 -8.01 -4.31
C SER A 118 -15.42 -9.39 -4.20
N ILE A 119 -15.46 -9.98 -2.99
CA ILE A 119 -14.92 -11.31 -2.73
C ILE A 119 -15.41 -12.35 -3.77
N PRO A 120 -16.71 -12.44 -4.12
CA PRO A 120 -17.16 -13.34 -5.16
C PRO A 120 -16.52 -13.13 -6.53
N GLN A 121 -16.24 -11.88 -6.92
CA GLN A 121 -15.64 -11.55 -8.21
C GLN A 121 -14.16 -11.90 -8.23
N GLU A 122 -13.41 -11.55 -7.19
CA GLU A 122 -12.00 -11.93 -7.02
C GLU A 122 -11.79 -13.45 -7.07
N ILE A 123 -12.67 -14.20 -6.41
CA ILE A 123 -12.62 -15.67 -6.44
C ILE A 123 -12.93 -16.22 -7.83
N ASP A 124 -13.89 -15.63 -8.54
CA ASP A 124 -14.22 -16.02 -9.92
C ASP A 124 -13.05 -15.72 -10.88
N GLY A 125 -12.44 -14.54 -10.75
CA GLY A 125 -11.26 -14.12 -11.48
C GLY A 125 -10.05 -15.03 -11.27
N LEU A 126 -9.70 -15.32 -10.00
CA LEU A 126 -8.67 -16.28 -9.66
C LEU A 126 -8.98 -17.70 -10.19
N THR A 127 -10.24 -18.11 -10.12
CA THR A 127 -10.68 -19.42 -10.62
C THR A 127 -10.52 -19.52 -12.13
N LYS A 128 -10.91 -18.47 -12.88
CA LYS A 128 -10.70 -18.35 -14.33
C LYS A 128 -9.22 -18.35 -14.69
N LYS A 129 -8.41 -17.60 -13.94
CA LYS A 129 -6.95 -17.57 -14.13
C LYS A 129 -6.33 -18.94 -13.91
N LEU A 130 -6.76 -19.69 -12.89
CA LEU A 130 -6.30 -21.06 -12.68
C LEU A 130 -6.71 -22.00 -13.82
N VAL A 131 -7.94 -21.90 -14.31
CA VAL A 131 -8.41 -22.64 -15.50
C VAL A 131 -7.54 -22.33 -16.71
N TYR A 132 -7.23 -21.05 -16.94
CA TYR A 132 -6.38 -20.61 -18.05
C TYR A 132 -4.99 -21.24 -18.03
N TYR A 133 -4.39 -21.47 -16.85
CA TYR A 133 -3.09 -22.15 -16.74
C TYR A 133 -3.18 -23.68 -16.74
N LEU A 134 -4.36 -24.25 -16.49
CA LEU A 134 -4.57 -25.69 -16.56
C LEU A 134 -4.69 -26.17 -18.01
N PRO A 135 -4.26 -27.40 -18.33
CA PRO A 135 -4.38 -27.96 -19.67
C PRO A 135 -5.85 -28.06 -20.18
N PRO A 136 -6.15 -27.68 -21.43
CA PRO A 136 -5.25 -27.03 -22.38
C PRO A 136 -4.96 -25.59 -21.95
N ALA A 137 -3.67 -25.28 -21.77
CA ALA A 137 -3.26 -23.96 -21.33
C ALA A 137 -3.73 -22.90 -22.32
N GLU A 138 -3.99 -21.71 -21.80
CA GLU A 138 -4.49 -20.54 -22.49
C GLU A 138 -5.93 -20.68 -23.03
N GLN A 139 -6.75 -21.53 -22.38
CA GLN A 139 -8.17 -21.70 -22.71
C GLN A 139 -9.05 -21.64 -21.46
N ASP A 140 -10.32 -21.26 -21.65
CA ASP A 140 -11.32 -21.18 -20.58
C ASP A 140 -11.94 -22.55 -20.23
N THR A 141 -11.26 -23.65 -20.56
CA THR A 141 -11.74 -25.01 -20.30
C THR A 141 -10.59 -25.89 -19.81
N VAL A 142 -10.91 -26.87 -18.97
CA VAL A 142 -9.94 -27.87 -18.51
C VAL A 142 -10.24 -29.22 -19.17
N ILE A 143 -9.23 -29.80 -19.81
CA ILE A 143 -9.28 -31.18 -20.32
C ILE A 143 -8.47 -32.06 -19.37
N TYR A 144 -9.17 -32.77 -18.48
CA TYR A 144 -8.53 -33.59 -17.46
C TYR A 144 -7.55 -34.65 -18.02
N SER A 145 -7.81 -35.20 -19.21
CA SER A 145 -6.88 -36.15 -19.84
C SER A 145 -5.53 -35.55 -20.22
N GLN A 146 -5.41 -34.21 -20.25
CA GLN A 146 -4.18 -33.46 -20.51
C GLN A 146 -3.51 -32.98 -19.20
N VAL A 147 -4.11 -33.22 -18.03
CA VAL A 147 -3.55 -32.90 -16.71
C VAL A 147 -2.58 -34.01 -16.30
N LEU A 148 -1.28 -33.81 -16.58
CA LEU A 148 -0.28 -34.89 -16.52
C LEU A 148 0.59 -34.84 -15.28
N THR A 149 1.09 -33.65 -14.91
CA THR A 149 2.05 -33.49 -13.81
C THR A 149 1.36 -33.57 -12.44
N LEU A 150 2.14 -33.87 -11.39
CA LEU A 150 1.61 -33.90 -10.03
C LEU A 150 1.05 -32.53 -9.63
N ASP A 151 1.77 -31.45 -9.92
CA ASP A 151 1.33 -30.11 -9.56
C ASP A 151 0.08 -29.68 -10.34
N GLN A 152 -0.05 -30.06 -11.62
CA GLN A 152 -1.29 -29.85 -12.38
C GLN A 152 -2.47 -30.64 -11.79
N LYS A 153 -2.26 -31.87 -11.33
CA LYS A 153 -3.31 -32.68 -10.67
C LYS A 153 -3.76 -32.06 -9.35
N LYS A 154 -2.81 -31.58 -8.54
CA LYS A 154 -3.10 -30.87 -7.30
C LYS A 154 -3.85 -29.56 -7.56
N ALA A 155 -3.40 -28.79 -8.54
CA ALA A 155 -4.02 -27.52 -8.94
C ALA A 155 -5.44 -27.75 -9.48
N TYR A 156 -5.67 -28.78 -10.29
CA TYR A 156 -7.01 -29.17 -10.75
C TYR A 156 -7.90 -29.59 -9.59
N PHE A 157 -7.39 -30.38 -8.65
CA PHE A 157 -8.14 -30.75 -7.44
C PHE A 157 -8.55 -29.52 -6.62
N ASN A 158 -7.62 -28.57 -6.43
CA ASN A 158 -7.88 -27.32 -5.73
C ASN A 158 -8.90 -26.43 -6.45
N TYR A 159 -8.82 -26.35 -7.78
CA TYR A 159 -9.84 -25.69 -8.61
C TYR A 159 -11.23 -26.29 -8.33
N MET A 160 -11.36 -27.62 -8.38
CA MET A 160 -12.63 -28.31 -8.12
C MET A 160 -13.12 -28.06 -6.68
N LEU A 161 -12.21 -28.08 -5.69
CA LEU A 161 -12.56 -27.81 -4.29
C LEU A 161 -13.25 -26.45 -4.12
N ILE A 162 -12.67 -25.39 -4.71
CA ILE A 162 -13.19 -24.02 -4.59
C ILE A 162 -14.40 -23.78 -5.51
N ALA A 163 -14.38 -24.30 -6.74
CA ALA A 163 -15.49 -24.12 -7.69
C ALA A 163 -16.79 -24.78 -7.21
N TYR A 164 -16.70 -25.95 -6.58
CA TYR A 164 -17.88 -26.70 -6.11
C TYR A 164 -18.33 -26.36 -4.69
N ASP A 165 -17.57 -25.53 -3.96
CA ASP A 165 -17.98 -25.03 -2.65
C ASP A 165 -19.24 -24.15 -2.74
N GLY A 166 -19.39 -23.39 -3.84
CA GLY A 166 -20.61 -22.62 -4.12
C GLY A 166 -20.84 -21.41 -3.22
N SER A 167 -20.01 -21.18 -2.18
CA SER A 167 -20.08 -19.96 -1.36
C SER A 167 -19.42 -18.75 -2.01
N LYS A 168 -18.73 -18.94 -3.14
CA LYS A 168 -17.93 -17.91 -3.82
C LYS A 168 -16.90 -17.27 -2.88
N GLY A 169 -16.29 -18.09 -2.03
CA GLY A 169 -15.29 -17.67 -1.04
C GLY A 169 -15.85 -17.16 0.28
N MET A 170 -17.18 -17.07 0.45
CA MET A 170 -17.79 -16.55 1.69
C MET A 170 -17.58 -17.49 2.89
N HIS A 171 -17.51 -18.81 2.68
CA HIS A 171 -17.18 -19.74 3.76
C HIS A 171 -15.79 -19.45 4.33
N ASN A 172 -14.81 -19.16 3.48
CA ASN A 172 -13.44 -18.95 3.91
C ASN A 172 -12.60 -18.20 2.86
N THR A 173 -12.72 -16.87 2.84
CA THR A 173 -12.10 -16.02 1.81
C THR A 173 -10.59 -16.18 1.75
N LYS A 174 -9.91 -16.12 2.92
CA LYS A 174 -8.45 -16.27 2.99
C LYS A 174 -7.98 -17.62 2.45
N PHE A 175 -8.68 -18.69 2.80
CA PHE A 175 -8.34 -20.04 2.35
C PHE A 175 -8.55 -20.19 0.85
N ALA A 176 -9.70 -19.74 0.33
CA ALA A 176 -10.01 -19.84 -1.10
C ALA A 176 -8.99 -19.08 -1.96
N ILE A 177 -8.66 -17.84 -1.58
CA ILE A 177 -7.62 -17.06 -2.25
C ILE A 177 -6.27 -17.78 -2.18
N ASP A 178 -5.83 -18.20 -0.99
CA ASP A 178 -4.52 -18.88 -0.82
C ASP A 178 -4.42 -20.18 -1.63
N VAL A 179 -5.50 -20.97 -1.67
CA VAL A 179 -5.59 -22.20 -2.45
C VAL A 179 -5.46 -21.93 -3.94
N LEU A 180 -6.22 -20.95 -4.47
CA LEU A 180 -6.17 -20.60 -5.89
C LEU A 180 -4.81 -20.00 -6.27
N THR A 181 -4.32 -19.02 -5.50
CA THR A 181 -3.05 -18.32 -5.73
C THR A 181 -1.87 -19.29 -5.75
N LYS A 182 -1.72 -20.14 -4.73
CA LYS A 182 -0.63 -21.12 -4.70
C LYS A 182 -0.75 -22.17 -5.80
N SER A 183 -1.97 -22.54 -6.19
CA SER A 183 -2.18 -23.48 -7.31
C SER A 183 -1.73 -22.88 -8.64
N ILE A 184 -2.06 -21.61 -8.89
CA ILE A 184 -1.63 -20.87 -10.09
C ILE A 184 -0.09 -20.80 -10.13
N ILE A 185 0.53 -20.36 -9.04
CA ILE A 185 2.00 -20.23 -8.97
C ILE A 185 2.70 -21.58 -9.16
N ALA A 186 2.18 -22.65 -8.56
CA ALA A 186 2.78 -23.98 -8.64
C ALA A 186 2.80 -24.57 -10.06
N ILE A 187 1.89 -24.14 -10.94
CA ILE A 187 1.85 -24.57 -12.34
C ILE A 187 2.47 -23.55 -13.30
N GLY A 188 3.22 -22.57 -12.77
CA GLY A 188 3.97 -21.58 -13.55
C GLY A 188 3.17 -20.33 -13.92
N GLY A 189 1.97 -20.16 -13.36
CA GLY A 189 1.21 -18.94 -13.52
C GLY A 189 1.74 -17.80 -12.67
N VAL A 190 1.52 -16.57 -13.13
CA VAL A 190 1.94 -15.35 -12.43
C VAL A 190 0.76 -14.66 -11.78
N ILE A 191 0.95 -14.25 -10.53
CA ILE A 191 0.05 -13.37 -9.77
C ILE A 191 0.92 -12.21 -9.28
N PRO A 192 0.60 -10.95 -9.59
CA PRO A 192 1.40 -9.82 -9.15
C PRO A 192 1.52 -9.72 -7.61
N VAL A 193 2.47 -8.92 -7.14
CA VAL A 193 2.52 -8.53 -5.72
C VAL A 193 1.40 -7.53 -5.47
N GLU A 194 0.55 -7.82 -4.49
CA GLU A 194 -0.65 -7.03 -4.28
C GLU A 194 -0.52 -6.16 -3.03
N LEU A 195 -0.56 -4.84 -3.24
CA LEU A 195 -0.37 -3.85 -2.19
C LEU A 195 -1.71 -3.50 -1.54
N ILE A 196 -1.89 -3.88 -0.27
CA ILE A 196 -3.08 -3.55 0.53
C ILE A 196 -3.09 -2.06 0.88
N SER A 197 -1.93 -1.54 1.31
CA SER A 197 -1.81 -0.16 1.75
C SER A 197 -0.41 0.36 1.54
N PHE A 198 -0.30 1.66 1.30
CA PHE A 198 0.94 2.41 1.41
C PHE A 198 0.63 3.77 1.98
N THR A 199 1.15 4.03 3.17
CA THR A 199 0.83 5.21 3.98
C THR A 199 2.09 5.85 4.51
N ALA A 200 1.99 7.14 4.83
CA ALA A 200 3.08 7.92 5.38
C ALA A 200 2.56 8.82 6.49
N ASN A 201 3.31 8.92 7.57
CA ASN A 201 3.06 9.86 8.65
C ASN A 201 4.33 10.64 8.94
N GLU A 202 4.25 11.98 8.91
CA GLU A 202 5.38 12.84 9.24
C GLU A 202 5.32 13.29 10.71
N ALA A 203 6.45 13.17 11.39
CA ALA A 203 6.65 13.75 12.71
C ALA A 203 8.13 14.11 12.92
N ASN A 204 8.39 15.35 13.37
CA ASN A 204 9.73 15.83 13.71
C ASN A 204 10.76 15.68 12.58
N ASN A 205 10.38 16.01 11.33
CA ASN A 205 11.18 15.83 10.12
C ASN A 205 11.55 14.38 9.81
N VAL A 206 10.80 13.41 10.34
CA VAL A 206 10.89 12.01 9.96
C VAL A 206 9.56 11.59 9.36
N VAL A 207 9.60 11.11 8.12
CA VAL A 207 8.45 10.47 7.48
C VAL A 207 8.54 8.98 7.74
N SER A 208 7.58 8.45 8.50
CA SER A 208 7.43 7.01 8.71
C SER A 208 6.52 6.44 7.62
N LEU A 209 7.11 5.69 6.71
CA LEU A 209 6.43 5.00 5.62
C LEU A 209 6.06 3.60 6.09
N GLN A 210 4.83 3.19 5.84
CA GLN A 210 4.30 1.88 6.22
C GLN A 210 3.47 1.32 5.08
N TRP A 211 3.71 0.06 4.73
CA TRP A 211 2.93 -0.62 3.72
C TRP A 211 2.69 -2.08 4.07
N GLN A 212 1.65 -2.63 3.45
CA GLN A 212 1.30 -4.03 3.57
C GLN A 212 1.02 -4.64 2.21
N THR A 213 1.47 -5.87 2.02
CA THR A 213 1.14 -6.69 0.85
C THR A 213 0.19 -7.81 1.26
N ALA A 214 -0.76 -8.15 0.39
CA ALA A 214 -1.63 -9.31 0.56
C ALA A 214 -0.93 -10.59 0.11
N THR A 215 -0.28 -10.51 -1.05
CA THR A 215 0.48 -11.57 -1.68
C THR A 215 1.76 -11.01 -2.25
N GLU A 216 2.76 -11.87 -2.36
CA GLU A 216 4.03 -11.61 -3.01
C GLU A 216 4.36 -12.80 -3.91
N THR A 217 4.76 -12.54 -5.14
CA THR A 217 5.27 -13.56 -6.06
C THR A 217 6.64 -13.13 -6.50
N ASN A 218 7.65 -13.97 -6.29
CA ASN A 218 9.02 -13.70 -6.73
C ASN A 218 9.62 -12.37 -6.22
N ASN A 219 9.05 -11.79 -5.17
CA ASN A 219 9.37 -10.44 -4.70
C ASN A 219 10.72 -10.40 -4.00
N ARG A 220 11.71 -9.75 -4.62
CA ARG A 220 13.01 -9.49 -4.01
C ARG A 220 12.91 -8.38 -2.95
N GLY A 221 12.03 -7.41 -3.14
CA GLY A 221 11.75 -6.35 -2.18
C GLY A 221 11.38 -5.02 -2.82
N PHE A 222 11.41 -3.96 -2.01
CA PHE A 222 10.90 -2.64 -2.37
C PHE A 222 12.01 -1.60 -2.31
N ASP A 223 12.28 -0.95 -3.44
CA ASP A 223 12.96 0.33 -3.47
C ASP A 223 11.96 1.40 -3.06
N VAL A 224 12.24 2.07 -1.95
CA VAL A 224 11.45 3.21 -1.49
C VAL A 224 12.03 4.45 -2.15
N GLU A 225 11.24 5.09 -3.01
CA GLU A 225 11.65 6.26 -3.76
C GLU A 225 10.92 7.51 -3.27
N ARG A 226 11.66 8.62 -3.22
CA ARG A 226 11.18 9.94 -2.85
C ARG A 226 11.36 10.91 -4.01
N ARG A 227 10.49 11.91 -4.09
CA ARG A 227 10.67 13.09 -4.95
C ARG A 227 10.15 14.36 -4.27
N THR A 228 10.95 15.41 -4.35
CA THR A 228 10.59 16.76 -3.83
C THR A 228 10.43 17.77 -4.97
N ASN A 229 11.08 17.49 -6.12
CA ASN A 229 11.02 18.26 -7.35
C ASN A 229 10.57 17.37 -8.53
N LYS A 230 11.39 17.20 -9.57
CA LYS A 230 11.04 16.44 -10.79
C LYS A 230 11.65 15.04 -10.88
N THR A 231 12.66 14.72 -10.08
CA THR A 231 13.40 13.44 -10.17
C THR A 231 13.17 12.58 -8.94
N TRP A 232 12.93 11.29 -9.17
CA TRP A 232 12.88 10.27 -8.11
C TRP A 232 14.28 9.91 -7.65
N GLU A 233 14.46 9.81 -6.33
CA GLU A 233 15.67 9.33 -5.68
C GLU A 233 15.33 8.17 -4.76
N LYS A 234 16.24 7.18 -4.67
CA LYS A 234 16.07 6.05 -3.77
C LYS A 234 16.45 6.46 -2.34
N VAL A 235 15.51 6.31 -1.41
CA VAL A 235 15.70 6.54 0.02
C VAL A 235 16.24 5.30 0.72
N GLY A 236 15.76 4.13 0.31
CA GLY A 236 16.20 2.87 0.89
C GLY A 236 15.64 1.66 0.17
N PHE A 237 16.00 0.49 0.66
CA PHE A 237 15.52 -0.80 0.18
C PHE A 237 15.09 -1.66 1.36
N VAL A 238 13.93 -2.29 1.23
CA VAL A 238 13.41 -3.25 2.21
C VAL A 238 13.23 -4.59 1.51
N ALA A 239 13.91 -5.63 2.00
CA ALA A 239 13.84 -6.96 1.40
C ALA A 239 12.43 -7.56 1.54
N GLY A 240 11.94 -8.18 0.47
CA GLY A 240 10.68 -8.92 0.45
C GLY A 240 10.85 -10.35 0.97
N TYR A 241 9.76 -11.12 0.99
CA TYR A 241 9.76 -12.52 1.40
C TYR A 241 9.78 -13.51 0.23
N GLY A 242 10.04 -13.03 -0.99
CA GLY A 242 9.96 -13.83 -2.20
C GLY A 242 8.52 -14.14 -2.56
N THR A 243 8.16 -15.43 -2.57
CA THR A 243 6.78 -15.84 -2.79
C THR A 243 6.09 -16.08 -1.46
N SER A 244 5.09 -15.27 -1.14
CA SER A 244 4.33 -15.32 0.11
C SER A 244 2.86 -15.04 -0.16
N THR A 245 1.96 -15.83 0.43
CA THR A 245 0.52 -15.53 0.45
C THR A 245 0.03 -15.08 1.83
N GLU A 246 0.98 -14.87 2.74
CA GLU A 246 0.74 -14.24 4.04
C GLU A 246 0.90 -12.73 3.89
N THR A 247 0.01 -12.00 4.57
CA THR A 247 0.12 -10.56 4.67
C THR A 247 1.45 -10.18 5.28
N ARG A 248 2.25 -9.39 4.57
CA ARG A 248 3.51 -8.86 5.08
C ARG A 248 3.36 -7.38 5.39
N SER A 249 3.97 -6.97 6.48
CA SER A 249 4.00 -5.57 6.90
C SER A 249 5.44 -5.07 6.86
N TYR A 250 5.60 -3.87 6.35
CA TYR A 250 6.89 -3.24 6.13
C TYR A 250 6.88 -1.81 6.63
N SER A 251 8.06 -1.30 6.97
CA SER A 251 8.24 0.10 7.30
C SER A 251 9.61 0.62 6.91
N LEU A 252 9.68 1.91 6.62
CA LEU A 252 10.92 2.64 6.41
C LEU A 252 10.77 4.06 6.96
N ASN A 253 11.75 4.52 7.72
CA ASN A 253 11.80 5.90 8.19
C ASN A 253 12.74 6.71 7.30
N ASP A 254 12.24 7.82 6.76
CA ASP A 254 13.02 8.77 5.98
C ASP A 254 13.21 10.08 6.75
N ASN A 255 14.47 10.51 6.89
CA ASN A 255 14.78 11.80 7.49
C ASN A 255 14.75 12.90 6.43
N VAL A 256 13.75 13.78 6.55
CA VAL A 256 13.49 14.87 5.60
C VAL A 256 14.01 16.22 6.09
N SER A 257 14.89 16.27 7.09
CA SER A 257 15.42 17.53 7.63
C SER A 257 16.16 18.40 6.59
N ASN A 258 16.73 17.75 5.57
CA ASN A 258 17.50 18.41 4.51
C ASN A 258 16.70 18.57 3.21
N VAL A 259 15.42 18.20 3.20
CA VAL A 259 14.57 18.31 2.02
C VAL A 259 14.20 19.77 1.78
N SER A 260 14.51 20.26 0.59
CA SER A 260 14.09 21.58 0.13
C SER A 260 12.63 21.53 -0.33
N GLY A 261 11.70 21.97 0.51
CA GLY A 261 10.27 22.10 0.17
C GLY A 261 9.37 21.75 1.33
N ASN A 262 8.07 22.01 1.17
CA ASN A 262 7.06 21.64 2.17
C ASN A 262 6.30 20.37 1.79
N THR A 263 6.53 19.84 0.59
CA THR A 263 5.83 18.68 0.05
C THR A 263 6.83 17.66 -0.47
N VAL A 264 6.57 16.40 -0.18
CA VAL A 264 7.37 15.24 -0.59
C VAL A 264 6.44 14.17 -1.12
N TYR A 265 6.81 13.58 -2.26
CA TYR A 265 6.10 12.46 -2.86
C TYR A 265 6.89 11.18 -2.61
N TYR A 266 6.18 10.09 -2.33
CA TYR A 266 6.76 8.76 -2.19
C TYR A 266 6.07 7.76 -3.11
N ARG A 267 6.83 6.75 -3.54
CA ARG A 267 6.30 5.55 -4.19
C ARG A 267 7.17 4.35 -3.83
N LEU A 268 6.60 3.17 -3.95
CA LEU A 268 7.33 1.91 -3.87
C LEU A 268 7.63 1.45 -5.30
N LYS A 269 8.84 0.96 -5.51
CA LYS A 269 9.22 0.17 -6.66
C LYS A 269 9.45 -1.26 -6.18
N GLN A 270 8.46 -2.12 -6.38
CA GLN A 270 8.58 -3.56 -6.13
C GLN A 270 9.51 -4.14 -7.19
N ILE A 271 10.46 -4.97 -6.78
CA ILE A 271 11.44 -5.60 -7.67
C ILE A 271 11.39 -7.10 -7.44
N ASP A 272 11.35 -7.86 -8.52
CA ASP A 272 11.38 -9.32 -8.48
C ASP A 272 12.81 -9.87 -8.59
N PHE A 273 13.00 -11.16 -8.30
CA PHE A 273 14.32 -11.80 -8.40
C PHE A 273 14.87 -11.86 -9.82
N ASP A 274 14.00 -11.80 -10.84
CA ASP A 274 14.39 -11.72 -12.25
C ASP A 274 14.72 -10.29 -12.71
N GLY A 275 14.52 -9.29 -11.84
CA GLY A 275 14.79 -7.88 -12.10
C GLY A 275 13.63 -7.10 -12.73
N SER A 276 12.49 -7.74 -13.02
CA SER A 276 11.26 -7.02 -13.34
C SER A 276 10.80 -6.18 -12.15
N PHE A 277 10.00 -5.15 -12.42
CA PHE A 277 9.54 -4.23 -11.39
C PHE A 277 8.20 -3.58 -11.72
N ASP A 278 7.46 -3.23 -10.68
CA ASP A 278 6.23 -2.44 -10.74
C ASP A 278 6.25 -1.31 -9.71
N TYR A 279 5.47 -0.25 -9.99
CA TYR A 279 5.37 0.92 -9.11
C TYR A 279 4.02 0.97 -8.40
N SER A 280 4.04 1.34 -7.12
CA SER A 280 2.82 1.71 -6.40
C SER A 280 2.25 3.04 -6.89
N LYS A 281 1.01 3.32 -6.48
CA LYS A 281 0.48 4.69 -6.50
C LYS A 281 1.38 5.62 -5.68
N GLU A 282 1.46 6.87 -6.12
CA GLU A 282 2.20 7.93 -5.42
C GLU A 282 1.40 8.41 -4.21
N ILE A 283 2.09 8.67 -3.09
CA ILE A 283 1.51 9.33 -1.93
C ILE A 283 2.21 10.67 -1.67
N GLU A 284 1.44 11.67 -1.28
CA GLU A 284 1.93 13.02 -0.97
C GLU A 284 1.99 13.24 0.54
N VAL A 285 3.10 13.81 1.01
CA VAL A 285 3.34 14.13 2.43
C VAL A 285 3.74 15.59 2.54
N THR A 286 3.01 16.34 3.37
CA THR A 286 3.41 17.70 3.75
C THR A 286 4.33 17.64 4.98
N ILE A 287 5.52 18.24 4.91
CA ILE A 287 6.45 18.31 6.04
C ILE A 287 6.00 19.44 6.98
N ALA A 288 5.55 19.08 8.19
CA ALA A 288 5.19 20.03 9.23
C ALA A 288 6.45 20.48 10.00
N GLY A 289 7.12 21.53 9.53
CA GLY A 289 8.29 22.07 10.24
C GLY A 289 9.14 23.10 9.48
N GLY A 290 8.95 23.23 8.16
CA GLY A 290 9.61 24.27 7.38
C GLY A 290 9.12 25.67 7.76
N PRO A 291 9.93 26.73 7.55
CA PRO A 291 9.46 28.09 7.77
C PRO A 291 8.29 28.38 6.82
N LYS A 292 7.18 28.88 7.36
CA LYS A 292 5.98 29.17 6.56
C LYS A 292 6.05 30.53 5.85
N GLU A 293 6.93 31.40 6.32
CA GLU A 293 7.11 32.76 5.83
C GLU A 293 8.59 33.10 5.68
N PHE A 294 8.87 34.05 4.80
CA PHE A 294 10.18 34.68 4.77
C PHE A 294 10.42 35.44 6.06
N SER A 295 11.63 35.34 6.59
CA SER A 295 12.06 36.22 7.67
C SER A 295 13.56 36.42 7.63
N ILE A 296 14.03 37.52 8.21
CA ILE A 296 15.43 37.71 8.52
C ILE A 296 15.55 38.10 9.99
N SER A 297 16.43 37.43 10.71
CA SER A 297 16.67 37.65 12.13
C SER A 297 17.60 38.84 12.36
N GLN A 298 17.59 39.37 13.58
CA GLN A 298 18.65 40.26 14.01
C GLN A 298 19.99 39.49 14.01
N ASN A 299 21.05 40.10 13.48
CA ASN A 299 22.39 39.51 13.51
C ASN A 299 22.83 39.26 14.96
N TYR A 300 23.54 38.16 15.20
CA TYR A 300 24.07 37.83 16.52
C TYR A 300 25.55 37.43 16.44
N PRO A 301 26.44 38.02 17.29
CA PRO A 301 26.14 39.09 18.25
C PRO A 301 25.79 40.43 17.56
N ASN A 302 25.15 41.35 18.29
CA ASN A 302 24.95 42.75 17.89
C ASN A 302 24.88 43.66 19.14
N PRO A 303 25.86 44.54 19.41
CA PRO A 303 27.02 44.83 18.56
C PRO A 303 27.97 43.64 18.36
N PHE A 304 28.73 43.62 17.27
CA PHE A 304 29.64 42.53 16.92
C PHE A 304 31.09 43.01 16.77
N ASN A 305 32.04 42.10 17.01
CA ASN A 305 33.48 42.29 16.80
C ASN A 305 34.19 40.95 16.49
N PRO A 306 34.85 40.77 15.34
CA PRO A 306 34.59 41.44 14.07
C PRO A 306 33.59 40.65 13.20
N THR A 307 33.08 39.50 13.69
CA THR A 307 32.18 38.62 12.96
C THR A 307 30.78 38.54 13.56
N THR A 308 29.77 38.34 12.73
CA THR A 308 28.39 38.10 13.15
C THR A 308 27.69 37.13 12.19
N VAL A 309 26.59 36.53 12.63
CA VAL A 309 25.77 35.63 11.83
C VAL A 309 24.37 36.22 11.67
N ILE A 310 23.87 36.19 10.44
CA ILE A 310 22.52 36.62 10.07
C ILE A 310 21.72 35.37 9.69
N LYS A 311 20.74 35.01 10.51
CA LYS A 311 19.83 33.89 10.23
C LYS A 311 18.63 34.36 9.41
N TYR A 312 18.17 33.59 8.44
CA TYR A 312 17.01 33.92 7.63
C TYR A 312 16.25 32.66 7.19
N ASN A 313 14.96 32.83 6.94
CA ASN A 313 14.04 31.75 6.62
C ASN A 313 13.54 31.89 5.18
N VAL A 314 13.45 30.76 4.47
CA VAL A 314 12.99 30.70 3.09
C VAL A 314 11.87 29.64 3.01
N PRO A 315 10.60 30.02 2.76
CA PRO A 315 9.48 29.07 2.79
C PRO A 315 9.32 28.18 1.54
N PHE A 316 9.97 28.54 0.43
CA PHE A 316 9.97 27.83 -0.86
C PHE A 316 11.17 28.29 -1.68
N GLN A 317 11.54 27.55 -2.72
CA GLN A 317 12.73 27.87 -3.54
C GLN A 317 12.67 29.31 -4.08
N SER A 318 13.69 30.11 -3.74
CA SER A 318 13.68 31.55 -3.97
C SER A 318 15.07 32.07 -4.35
N GLN A 319 15.13 33.06 -5.24
CA GLN A 319 16.34 33.86 -5.43
C GLN A 319 16.50 34.77 -4.22
N VAL A 320 17.56 34.58 -3.43
CA VAL A 320 17.84 35.35 -2.22
C VAL A 320 19.07 36.23 -2.44
N LYS A 321 18.92 37.52 -2.11
CA LYS A 321 19.99 38.51 -2.13
C LYS A 321 20.11 39.17 -0.75
N ILE A 322 21.27 39.11 -0.12
CA ILE A 322 21.57 39.80 1.14
C ILE A 322 22.75 40.74 0.92
N VAL A 323 22.54 42.03 1.11
CA VAL A 323 23.54 43.08 0.88
C VAL A 323 23.72 43.92 2.14
N VAL A 324 24.97 44.25 2.44
CA VAL A 324 25.37 45.17 3.53
C VAL A 324 25.63 46.56 2.96
N TYR A 325 25.12 47.58 3.63
CA TYR A 325 25.25 48.99 3.29
C TYR A 325 25.83 49.79 4.46
N ASN A 326 26.51 50.89 4.16
CA ASN A 326 26.81 51.93 5.13
C ASN A 326 25.64 52.92 5.28
N LEU A 327 25.78 53.93 6.16
CA LEU A 327 24.75 54.95 6.39
C LEU A 327 24.50 55.88 5.20
N MET A 328 25.46 55.98 4.27
CA MET A 328 25.32 56.75 3.03
C MET A 328 24.58 55.95 1.95
N GLY A 329 24.21 54.69 2.22
CA GLY A 329 23.55 53.81 1.28
C GLY A 329 24.50 53.13 0.28
N GLU A 330 25.80 53.25 0.48
CA GLU A 330 26.80 52.61 -0.38
C GLU A 330 26.89 51.12 -0.04
N VAL A 331 27.01 50.29 -1.08
CA VAL A 331 27.17 48.84 -0.94
C VAL A 331 28.55 48.54 -0.39
N VAL A 332 28.60 47.89 0.76
CA VAL A 332 29.84 47.44 1.40
C VAL A 332 30.21 46.04 0.90
N THR A 333 29.26 45.11 0.92
CA THR A 333 29.45 43.75 0.41
C THR A 333 28.12 43.06 0.17
N GLU A 334 28.14 42.09 -0.74
CA GLU A 334 27.07 41.11 -0.92
C GLU A 334 27.42 39.85 -0.14
N LEU A 335 26.52 39.37 0.72
CA LEU A 335 26.71 38.17 1.53
C LEU A 335 26.12 36.94 0.87
N VAL A 336 24.99 37.12 0.18
CA VAL A 336 24.26 36.07 -0.53
C VAL A 336 23.70 36.66 -1.81
N ASN A 337 23.81 35.93 -2.91
CA ASN A 337 23.11 36.19 -4.17
C ASN A 337 23.00 34.88 -4.95
N ALA A 338 22.06 34.04 -4.53
CA ALA A 338 21.88 32.70 -5.06
C ALA A 338 20.45 32.22 -4.87
N VAL A 339 20.06 31.23 -5.68
CA VAL A 339 18.83 30.46 -5.45
C VAL A 339 19.04 29.60 -4.20
N LYS A 340 18.11 29.71 -3.24
CA LYS A 340 18.07 28.92 -2.01
C LYS A 340 16.79 28.10 -1.97
N GLY A 341 16.91 26.82 -1.58
CA GLY A 341 15.75 25.98 -1.31
C GLY A 341 14.98 26.43 -0.07
N ALA A 342 13.79 25.87 0.14
CA ALA A 342 13.06 26.08 1.39
C ALA A 342 13.90 25.62 2.59
N GLY A 343 13.81 26.32 3.71
CA GLY A 343 14.52 25.99 4.95
C GLY A 343 15.05 27.21 5.71
N TYR A 344 15.79 26.91 6.78
CA TYR A 344 16.51 27.88 7.60
C TYR A 344 17.94 28.02 7.10
N HIS A 345 18.42 29.25 6.95
CA HIS A 345 19.73 29.56 6.36
C HIS A 345 20.49 30.57 7.21
N GLU A 346 21.80 30.60 7.05
CA GLU A 346 22.69 31.53 7.74
C GLU A 346 23.67 32.20 6.77
N ALA A 347 23.91 33.49 6.97
CA ALA A 347 24.94 34.25 6.27
C ALA A 347 25.94 34.79 7.30
N ARG A 348 27.23 34.45 7.13
CA ARG A 348 28.31 34.94 7.98
C ARG A 348 28.86 36.25 7.42
N PHE A 349 29.06 37.24 8.28
CA PHE A 349 29.71 38.50 7.94
C PHE A 349 30.98 38.68 8.75
N ASP A 350 32.08 39.03 8.07
CA ASP A 350 33.38 39.32 8.66
C ASP A 350 33.84 40.73 8.25
N ALA A 351 33.87 41.64 9.22
CA ALA A 351 34.26 43.03 9.01
C ALA A 351 35.78 43.24 8.85
N VAL A 352 36.63 42.29 9.27
CA VAL A 352 38.10 42.42 9.12
C VAL A 352 38.47 42.39 7.66
N SER A 353 37.90 41.44 6.91
CA SER A 353 38.15 41.26 5.48
C SER A 353 37.85 42.50 4.63
N LYS A 354 37.04 43.43 5.18
CA LYS A 354 36.58 44.65 4.51
C LYS A 354 37.15 45.94 5.12
N GLN A 355 38.05 45.85 6.10
CA GLN A 355 38.69 47.00 6.78
C GLN A 355 37.70 48.06 7.31
N LEU A 356 36.52 47.64 7.76
CA LEU A 356 35.44 48.56 8.13
C LEU A 356 35.70 49.28 9.46
N SER A 357 35.31 50.55 9.57
CA SER A 357 35.38 51.33 10.82
C SER A 357 34.25 50.95 11.78
N SER A 358 34.45 51.16 13.10
CA SER A 358 33.35 51.06 14.06
C SER A 358 32.20 51.98 13.65
N GLY A 359 30.97 51.50 13.75
CA GLY A 359 29.82 52.27 13.30
C GLY A 359 28.57 51.44 13.04
N VAL A 360 27.55 52.12 12.53
CA VAL A 360 26.26 51.52 12.17
C VAL A 360 26.28 51.11 10.71
N TYR A 361 25.84 49.87 10.45
CA TYR A 361 25.65 49.32 9.13
C TYR A 361 24.22 48.80 8.99
N LEU A 362 23.73 48.74 7.76
CA LEU A 362 22.42 48.16 7.43
C LEU A 362 22.64 46.90 6.61
N TYR A 363 21.81 45.88 6.79
CA TYR A 363 21.73 44.77 5.87
C TYR A 363 20.30 44.60 5.40
N ARG A 364 20.15 44.31 4.11
CA ARG A 364 18.86 44.12 3.45
C ARG A 364 18.80 42.75 2.81
N ILE A 365 17.72 42.03 3.07
CA ILE A 365 17.34 40.84 2.32
C ILE A 365 16.32 41.22 1.25
N GLU A 366 16.49 40.68 0.05
CA GLU A 366 15.49 40.63 -1.00
C GLU A 366 15.35 39.17 -1.43
N ALA A 367 14.15 38.62 -1.32
CA ALA A 367 13.85 37.27 -1.73
C ALA A 367 12.65 37.25 -2.68
N SER A 368 12.77 36.51 -3.78
CA SER A 368 11.69 36.32 -4.75
C SER A 368 11.53 34.84 -5.03
N SER A 369 10.30 34.34 -4.90
CA SER A 369 9.97 32.97 -5.29
C SER A 369 10.34 32.71 -6.75
N VAL A 370 10.86 31.52 -7.05
CA VAL A 370 11.17 31.14 -8.45
C VAL A 370 9.91 31.04 -9.31
N ASP A 371 8.75 30.74 -8.70
CA ASP A 371 7.44 30.73 -9.38
C ASP A 371 6.84 32.15 -9.56
N GLY A 372 7.51 33.20 -9.07
CA GLY A 372 7.09 34.59 -9.18
C GLY A 372 5.94 35.02 -8.24
N GLY A 373 5.37 34.12 -7.45
CA GLY A 373 4.14 34.39 -6.70
C GLY A 373 4.32 35.22 -5.42
N LYS A 374 5.54 35.27 -4.85
CA LYS A 374 5.81 35.94 -3.57
C LYS A 374 7.17 36.64 -3.57
N THR A 375 7.20 37.84 -3.01
CA THR A 375 8.44 38.60 -2.80
C THR A 375 8.53 39.08 -1.35
N PHE A 376 9.75 39.23 -0.85
CA PHE A 376 10.03 39.69 0.50
C PHE A 376 11.22 40.64 0.50
N LYS A 377 11.08 41.77 1.20
CA LYS A 377 12.17 42.71 1.44
C LYS A 377 12.15 43.16 2.89
N GLN A 378 13.30 43.09 3.55
CA GLN A 378 13.43 43.60 4.91
C GLN A 378 14.85 44.12 5.14
N THR A 379 14.95 45.25 5.84
CA THR A 379 16.22 45.86 6.24
C THR A 379 16.33 45.85 7.75
N LYS A 380 17.52 45.53 8.26
CA LYS A 380 17.84 45.60 9.69
C LYS A 380 19.18 46.30 9.90
N LYS A 381 19.37 46.81 11.11
CA LYS A 381 20.56 47.55 11.54
C LYS A 381 21.50 46.64 12.31
N MET A 382 22.80 46.77 12.11
CA MET A 382 23.86 46.15 12.91
C MET A 382 24.90 47.18 13.34
N VAL A 383 25.58 46.92 14.45
CA VAL A 383 26.59 47.81 15.03
C VAL A 383 27.92 47.07 15.12
N LEU A 384 28.93 47.58 14.43
CA LEU A 384 30.31 47.10 14.54
C LEU A 384 31.03 47.89 15.63
N MET A 385 31.61 47.19 16.61
CA MET A 385 32.52 47.79 17.60
C MET A 385 33.88 47.13 17.44
N LYS A 386 34.91 47.89 17.04
CA LYS A 386 36.30 47.41 17.06
C LYS A 386 36.90 47.49 18.45
#